data_AF-A0A3S4UVC0-F1
#
_entry.id   AF-A0A3S4UVC0-F1
#
_cell.length_a   1.000
_cell.length_b   1.000
_cell.length_c   1.000
_cell.angle_alpha   90.00
_cell.angle_beta   90.00
_cell.angle_gamma   90.00
#
_symmetry.space_group_name_H-M   'P 1'
#
loop_
_entity.id
_entity.type
_entity.pdbx_description
1 polymer ?
#
loop_
_entity_poly.entity_id
_entity_poly.type
_entity_poly.pdbx_seq_one_letter_code
_entity_poly.pdbx_strand_id
1 'polypeptide(L)'
;MNERNSQCLRIDTSALKKNLYLYYPILPMDKQITINYEAIENYDHLDAMEKTLFDKAMAIRNIAYAPYSDFTVGCAILLENGEIITGSNQENAAYPSGLCAERTTIFYTGANFPEVKIKKLFVIGAPRKATSSVPIPPCGACRQSILEYEAKQKDEIEIYFASLDGEIFKTKSIRDLVPFSFDSSYL
;
A
#
# COMPACT_ATOMS: atom_id res chain seq x y z
N MET A 1 42.93 -68.54 21.28
CA MET A 1 42.52 -69.95 21.17
C MET A 1 41.06 -70.05 21.59
N ASN A 2 40.24 -70.66 20.75
CA ASN A 2 38.84 -71.06 20.92
C ASN A 2 37.73 -70.03 20.65
N GLU A 3 37.33 -70.01 19.37
CA GLU A 3 35.95 -69.90 18.90
C GLU A 3 35.00 -70.80 19.71
N ARG A 4 33.85 -70.25 20.13
CA ARG A 4 32.66 -71.06 20.48
C ARG A 4 31.37 -70.33 20.10
N ASN A 5 30.74 -70.88 19.06
CA ASN A 5 29.32 -70.88 18.72
C ASN A 5 28.37 -70.17 19.69
N SER A 6 27.72 -69.11 19.21
CA SER A 6 26.45 -68.63 19.77
C SER A 6 25.36 -68.81 18.71
N GLN A 7 24.51 -69.80 18.97
CA GLN A 7 23.30 -70.13 18.24
C GLN A 7 22.40 -68.89 18.11
N CYS A 8 21.94 -68.66 16.89
CA CYS A 8 21.05 -67.58 16.50
C CYS A 8 19.69 -67.71 17.20
N LEU A 9 19.47 -66.94 18.26
CA LEU A 9 18.13 -66.68 18.80
C LEU A 9 17.48 -65.65 17.87
N ARG A 10 16.66 -66.13 16.93
CA ARG A 10 15.76 -65.29 16.15
C ARG A 10 14.73 -64.69 17.09
N ILE A 11 14.90 -63.42 17.43
CA ILE A 11 13.83 -62.63 18.06
C ILE A 11 12.83 -62.35 16.94
N ASP A 12 11.65 -62.96 17.06
CA ASP A 12 10.52 -62.73 16.17
C ASP A 12 10.06 -61.27 16.31
N THR A 13 10.36 -60.45 15.30
CA THR A 13 10.00 -59.02 15.26
C THR A 13 8.53 -58.79 14.88
N SER A 14 7.71 -59.85 14.76
CA SER A 14 6.30 -59.74 14.37
C SER A 14 5.39 -59.11 15.42
N ALA A 15 5.85 -58.87 16.65
CA ALA A 15 5.04 -58.32 17.74
C ALA A 15 5.24 -56.82 18.07
N LEU A 16 6.11 -56.10 17.37
CA LEU A 16 6.39 -54.66 17.63
C LEU A 16 5.85 -53.69 16.58
N LYS A 17 5.00 -54.14 15.65
CA LYS A 17 4.20 -53.24 14.79
C LYS A 17 2.96 -52.71 15.54
N LYS A 18 3.16 -52.00 16.65
CA LYS A 18 2.13 -51.12 17.22
C LYS A 18 2.49 -49.68 16.87
N ASN A 19 1.89 -49.22 15.78
CA ASN A 19 1.53 -47.83 15.47
C ASN A 19 2.11 -46.77 16.42
N LEU A 20 3.38 -46.43 16.24
CA LEU A 20 3.93 -45.18 16.74
C LEU A 20 3.70 -44.12 15.66
N TYR A 21 2.46 -43.64 15.55
CA TYR A 21 2.21 -42.37 14.88
C TYR A 21 2.88 -41.30 15.75
N LEU A 22 4.14 -40.99 15.45
CA LEU A 22 4.82 -39.83 15.98
C LEU A 22 4.05 -38.60 15.48
N TYR A 23 3.14 -38.11 16.31
CA TYR A 23 2.49 -36.82 16.18
C TYR A 23 3.58 -35.77 16.40
N TYR A 24 4.37 -35.47 15.38
CA TYR A 24 5.19 -34.26 15.38
C TYR A 24 4.21 -33.09 15.22
N PRO A 25 3.99 -32.25 16.25
CA PRO A 25 3.28 -31.01 16.02
C PRO A 25 4.07 -30.23 14.97
N ILE A 26 3.45 -29.96 13.83
CA ILE A 26 4.00 -29.06 12.81
C ILE A 26 4.12 -27.72 13.53
N LEU A 27 5.32 -27.36 13.97
CA LEU A 27 5.57 -26.07 14.59
C LEU A 27 5.19 -25.00 13.55
N PRO A 28 4.46 -23.95 13.96
CA PRO A 28 4.11 -22.88 13.04
C PRO A 28 5.39 -22.33 12.41
N MET A 29 5.45 -22.37 11.07
CA MET A 29 6.54 -21.75 10.31
C MET A 29 6.23 -20.27 10.15
N ASP A 30 7.14 -19.43 10.66
CA ASP A 30 7.08 -18.00 10.42
C ASP A 30 7.24 -17.71 8.92
N LYS A 31 6.33 -16.90 8.38
CA LYS A 31 6.42 -16.35 7.03
C LYS A 31 6.70 -14.86 7.13
N GLN A 32 7.54 -14.35 6.24
CA GLN A 32 7.89 -12.93 6.17
C GLN A 32 7.33 -12.32 4.89
N ILE A 33 6.91 -11.06 4.99
CA ILE A 33 6.56 -10.20 3.86
C ILE A 33 7.56 -9.06 3.87
N THR A 34 8.19 -8.79 2.72
CA THR A 34 9.10 -7.67 2.53
C THR A 34 8.40 -6.60 1.71
N ILE A 35 8.40 -5.37 2.23
CA ILE A 35 7.86 -4.19 1.56
C ILE A 35 9.05 -3.37 1.06
N ASN A 36 9.04 -2.99 -0.22
CA ASN A 36 10.04 -2.11 -0.81
C ASN A 36 9.42 -0.74 -1.09
N TYR A 37 10.16 0.31 -0.75
CA TYR A 37 9.81 1.69 -1.10
C TYR A 37 11.09 2.44 -1.45
N GLU A 38 10.94 3.50 -2.23
CA GLU A 38 12.02 4.41 -2.60
C GLU A 38 11.87 5.68 -1.76
N ALA A 39 12.96 6.08 -1.09
CA ALA A 39 13.06 7.38 -0.41
C ALA A 39 13.80 8.35 -1.34
N ILE A 40 13.14 9.43 -1.72
CA ILE A 40 13.65 10.48 -2.58
C ILE A 40 13.87 11.70 -1.70
N GLU A 41 15.13 12.14 -1.61
CA GLU A 41 15.55 13.14 -0.62
C GLU A 41 14.88 14.51 -0.81
N ASN A 42 14.71 14.94 -2.05
CA ASN A 42 14.14 16.25 -2.36
C ASN A 42 13.56 16.32 -3.78
N TYR A 43 12.83 17.40 -4.05
CA TYR A 43 12.18 17.71 -5.33
C TYR A 43 13.11 17.61 -6.54
N ASP A 44 14.40 17.91 -6.42
CA ASP A 44 15.31 17.96 -7.58
C ASP A 44 15.54 16.59 -8.20
N HIS A 45 15.40 15.52 -7.42
CA HIS A 45 15.57 14.13 -7.85
C HIS A 45 14.33 13.54 -8.55
N LEU A 46 13.21 14.28 -8.60
CA LEU A 46 12.03 13.88 -9.36
C LEU A 46 12.22 14.08 -10.86
N ASP A 47 11.64 13.18 -11.65
CA ASP A 47 11.51 13.38 -13.10
C ASP A 47 10.55 14.56 -13.43
N ALA A 48 10.51 14.98 -14.71
CA ALA A 48 9.70 16.13 -15.12
C ALA A 48 8.19 15.94 -14.88
N MET A 49 7.68 14.71 -15.04
CA MET A 49 6.27 14.40 -14.81
C MET A 49 5.96 14.35 -13.32
N GLU A 50 6.85 13.79 -12.51
CA GLU A 50 6.73 13.72 -11.05
C GLU A 50 6.78 15.12 -10.42
N LYS A 51 7.67 16.00 -10.90
CA LYS A 51 7.68 17.43 -10.53
C LYS A 51 6.34 18.09 -10.80
N THR A 52 5.77 17.84 -11.99
CA THR A 52 4.45 18.36 -12.35
C THR A 52 3.35 17.85 -11.40
N LEU A 53 3.39 16.58 -10.99
CA LEU A 53 2.43 16.02 -10.04
C LEU A 53 2.60 16.60 -8.64
N PHE A 54 3.84 16.76 -8.17
CA PHE A 54 4.17 17.42 -6.90
C PHE A 54 3.58 18.84 -6.88
N ASP A 55 3.88 19.64 -7.90
CA ASP A 55 3.44 21.04 -7.97
C ASP A 55 1.91 21.16 -8.02
N LYS A 56 1.25 20.26 -8.75
CA LYS A 56 -0.22 20.22 -8.81
C LYS A 56 -0.86 19.76 -7.50
N ALA A 57 -0.27 18.79 -6.81
CA ALA A 57 -0.72 18.37 -5.48
C ALA A 57 -0.52 19.49 -4.45
N MET A 58 0.60 20.21 -4.49
CA MET A 58 0.84 21.40 -3.66
C MET A 58 -0.17 22.51 -3.94
N ALA A 59 -0.43 22.81 -5.21
CA ALA A 59 -1.36 23.88 -5.60
C ALA A 59 -2.80 23.58 -5.14
N ILE A 60 -3.31 22.37 -5.38
CA ILE A 60 -4.69 22.01 -5.01
C ILE A 60 -4.88 21.92 -3.49
N ARG A 61 -3.84 21.54 -2.74
CA ARG A 61 -3.83 21.56 -1.27
C ARG A 61 -4.17 22.96 -0.72
N ASN A 62 -3.64 24.02 -1.33
CA ASN A 62 -3.80 25.39 -0.84
C ASN A 62 -5.26 25.87 -0.84
N ILE A 63 -6.10 25.27 -1.67
CA ILE A 63 -7.53 25.58 -1.77
C ILE A 63 -8.43 24.52 -1.12
N ALA A 64 -7.86 23.63 -0.29
CA ALA A 64 -8.62 22.58 0.40
C ALA A 64 -9.67 23.15 1.37
N TYR A 65 -10.88 22.59 1.30
CA TYR A 65 -11.95 22.86 2.25
C TYR A 65 -11.77 21.97 3.48
N ALA A 66 -11.07 22.53 4.48
CA ALA A 66 -10.78 21.86 5.73
C ALA A 66 -10.89 22.83 6.92
N PRO A 67 -12.10 23.37 7.21
CA PRO A 67 -12.29 24.33 8.29
C PRO A 67 -12.32 23.71 9.69
N TYR A 68 -12.50 22.39 9.81
CA TYR A 68 -12.65 21.71 11.10
C TYR A 68 -11.31 21.18 11.62
N SER A 69 -10.50 20.56 10.76
CA SER A 69 -9.17 20.06 11.15
C SER A 69 -8.04 21.08 11.00
N ASP A 70 -8.23 22.10 10.16
CA ASP A 70 -7.16 22.97 9.64
C ASP A 70 -5.97 22.18 9.05
N PHE A 71 -6.25 20.97 8.56
CA PHE A 71 -5.29 20.07 7.94
C PHE A 71 -5.64 19.89 6.46
N THR A 72 -4.76 20.39 5.60
CA THR A 72 -5.01 20.45 4.16
C THR A 72 -4.17 19.41 3.43
N VAL A 73 -4.81 18.69 2.53
CA VAL A 73 -4.23 17.63 1.71
C VAL A 73 -4.58 17.88 0.25
N GLY A 74 -3.59 17.74 -0.63
CA GLY A 74 -3.77 17.73 -2.07
C GLY A 74 -3.34 16.39 -2.66
N CYS A 75 -4.01 16.01 -3.75
CA CYS A 75 -3.74 14.79 -4.48
C CYS A 75 -3.75 15.08 -5.98
N ALA A 76 -2.76 14.57 -6.71
CA ALA A 76 -2.68 14.60 -8.16
C ALA A 76 -2.55 13.18 -8.73
N ILE A 77 -3.29 12.87 -9.79
CA ILE A 77 -3.31 11.58 -10.47
C ILE A 77 -2.89 11.77 -11.92
N LEU A 78 -1.93 10.96 -12.40
CA LEU A 78 -1.58 10.84 -13.81
C LEU A 78 -2.32 9.66 -14.44
N LEU A 79 -3.02 9.91 -15.53
CA LEU A 79 -3.69 8.90 -16.33
C LEU A 79 -2.83 8.43 -17.52
N GLU A 80 -3.10 7.25 -18.06
CA GLU A 80 -2.31 6.70 -19.18
C GLU A 80 -2.38 7.56 -20.46
N ASN A 81 -3.46 8.32 -20.63
CA ASN A 81 -3.64 9.23 -21.76
C ASN A 81 -2.92 10.57 -21.57
N GLY A 82 -2.19 10.75 -20.47
CA GLY A 82 -1.44 11.98 -20.16
C GLY A 82 -2.22 13.04 -19.39
N GLU A 83 -3.52 12.85 -19.15
CA GLU A 83 -4.32 13.77 -18.34
C GLU A 83 -3.89 13.74 -16.86
N ILE A 84 -3.92 14.92 -16.21
CA ILE A 84 -3.63 15.04 -14.78
C ILE A 84 -4.87 15.55 -14.04
N ILE A 85 -5.37 14.72 -13.12
CA ILE A 85 -6.53 15.02 -12.30
C ILE A 85 -6.07 15.45 -10.91
N THR A 86 -6.64 16.51 -10.37
CA THR A 86 -6.29 17.02 -9.04
C THR A 86 -7.50 17.14 -8.14
N GLY A 87 -7.30 16.92 -6.85
CA GLY A 87 -8.33 17.12 -5.84
C GLY A 87 -7.72 17.36 -4.46
N SER A 88 -8.52 17.89 -3.56
CA SER A 88 -8.14 18.16 -2.17
C SER A 88 -9.13 17.52 -1.20
N ASN A 89 -8.77 17.44 0.08
CA ASN A 89 -9.72 16.98 1.08
C ASN A 89 -10.89 17.97 1.20
N GLN A 90 -12.08 17.41 1.39
CA GLN A 90 -13.34 18.13 1.52
C GLN A 90 -13.99 17.67 2.82
N GLU A 91 -14.00 18.53 3.83
CA GLU A 91 -14.63 18.21 5.11
C GLU A 91 -16.13 18.50 5.11
N ASN A 92 -16.82 17.94 6.10
CA ASN A 92 -18.25 18.16 6.31
C ASN A 92 -18.53 18.18 7.82
N ALA A 93 -19.50 18.97 8.28
CA ALA A 93 -19.86 19.03 9.70
C ALA A 93 -20.24 17.66 10.30
N ALA A 94 -20.85 16.77 9.51
CA ALA A 94 -21.22 15.43 9.92
C ALA A 94 -20.14 14.43 9.49
N TYR A 95 -19.34 13.93 10.43
CA TYR A 95 -18.32 12.93 10.11
C TYR A 95 -18.99 11.54 10.06
N PRO A 96 -18.67 10.66 9.08
CA PRO A 96 -17.59 10.73 8.11
C PRO A 96 -18.04 11.16 6.68
N SER A 97 -18.96 12.12 6.54
CA SER A 97 -19.46 12.55 5.22
C SER A 97 -18.44 13.31 4.36
N GLY A 98 -17.31 13.74 4.95
CA GLY A 98 -16.18 14.30 4.21
C GLY A 98 -15.27 13.24 3.57
N LEU A 99 -14.46 13.66 2.61
CA LEU A 99 -13.51 12.80 1.90
C LEU A 99 -12.08 13.35 1.98
N CYS A 100 -11.13 12.41 2.07
CA CYS A 100 -9.71 12.70 1.92
C CYS A 100 -9.41 13.09 0.46
N ALA A 101 -8.29 13.77 0.22
CA ALA A 101 -7.91 14.24 -1.11
C ALA A 101 -7.85 13.10 -2.14
N GLU A 102 -7.25 11.98 -1.76
CA GLU A 102 -7.09 10.80 -2.62
C GLU A 102 -8.43 10.23 -3.05
N ARG A 103 -9.40 10.14 -2.13
CA ARG A 103 -10.75 9.64 -2.42
C ARG A 103 -11.53 10.62 -3.30
N THR A 104 -11.44 11.92 -3.03
CA THR A 104 -12.03 12.95 -3.90
C THR A 104 -11.49 12.82 -5.33
N THR A 105 -10.17 12.76 -5.49
CA THR A 105 -9.52 12.72 -6.82
C THR A 105 -9.79 11.40 -7.54
N ILE A 106 -9.69 10.26 -6.87
CA ILE A 106 -9.84 8.96 -7.52
C ILE A 106 -11.29 8.65 -7.89
N PHE A 107 -12.27 9.08 -7.09
CA PHE A 107 -13.68 8.92 -7.46
C PHE A 107 -14.08 9.85 -8.60
N TYR A 108 -13.56 11.09 -8.61
CA TYR A 108 -13.72 11.96 -9.78
C TYR A 108 -13.11 11.32 -11.03
N THR A 109 -11.90 10.75 -10.91
CA THR A 109 -11.22 10.05 -11.98
C THR A 109 -12.05 8.88 -12.50
N GLY A 110 -12.49 7.99 -11.61
CA GLY A 110 -13.29 6.82 -11.96
C GLY A 110 -14.64 7.18 -12.61
N ALA A 111 -15.25 8.30 -12.21
CA ALA A 111 -16.51 8.76 -12.78
C ALA A 111 -16.36 9.38 -14.18
N ASN A 112 -15.26 10.09 -14.44
CA ASN A 112 -15.09 10.86 -15.68
C ASN A 112 -14.16 10.19 -16.71
N PHE A 113 -13.30 9.27 -16.27
CA PHE A 113 -12.33 8.54 -17.09
C PHE A 113 -12.40 7.02 -16.80
N PRO A 114 -13.58 6.38 -16.91
CA PRO A 114 -13.81 5.02 -16.39
C PRO A 114 -12.94 3.92 -17.04
N GLU A 115 -12.47 4.17 -18.27
CA GLU A 115 -11.69 3.23 -19.10
C GLU A 115 -10.20 3.61 -19.21
N VAL A 116 -9.77 4.71 -18.58
CA VAL A 116 -8.38 5.17 -18.65
C VAL A 116 -7.65 4.75 -17.38
N LYS A 117 -6.53 4.05 -17.51
CA LYS A 117 -5.77 3.59 -16.35
C LYS A 117 -5.09 4.73 -15.61
N ILE A 118 -4.98 4.55 -14.30
CA ILE A 118 -4.20 5.41 -13.41
C ILE A 118 -2.76 4.89 -13.38
N LYS A 119 -1.79 5.75 -13.62
CA LYS A 119 -0.35 5.39 -13.63
C LYS A 119 0.38 5.82 -12.36
N LYS A 120 0.16 7.06 -11.91
CA LYS A 120 0.79 7.61 -10.71
C LYS A 120 -0.25 8.35 -9.86
N LEU A 121 -0.13 8.28 -8.54
CA LEU A 121 -0.91 9.06 -7.59
C LEU A 121 0.04 9.73 -6.60
N PHE A 122 -0.06 11.04 -6.46
CA PHE A 122 0.83 11.87 -5.63
C PHE A 122 0.03 12.58 -4.55
N VAL A 123 0.44 12.47 -3.28
CA VAL A 123 -0.26 13.05 -2.11
C VAL A 123 0.67 13.96 -1.33
N ILE A 124 0.17 15.13 -0.93
CA ILE A 124 0.88 16.02 -0.02
C ILE A 124 -0.10 16.57 1.00
N GLY A 125 0.24 16.44 2.28
CA GLY A 125 -0.61 16.88 3.39
C GLY A 125 0.21 17.52 4.50
N ALA A 126 -0.38 18.48 5.20
CA ALA A 126 0.16 19.09 6.42
C ALA A 126 -0.88 20.04 7.03
N PRO A 127 -0.74 20.46 8.30
CA PRO A 127 -1.49 21.59 8.85
C PRO A 127 -1.40 22.82 7.94
N ARG A 128 -2.48 23.59 7.79
CA ARG A 128 -2.61 24.68 6.81
C ARG A 128 -1.48 25.69 6.89
N LYS A 129 -1.04 26.03 8.10
CA LYS A 129 -0.01 27.04 8.40
C LYS A 129 1.39 26.46 8.61
N ALA A 130 1.57 25.15 8.44
CA ALA A 130 2.88 24.53 8.58
C ALA A 130 3.80 24.97 7.42
N THR A 131 5.06 25.24 7.74
CA THR A 131 6.12 25.52 6.76
C THR A 131 7.01 24.31 6.49
N SER A 132 6.85 23.25 7.29
CA SER A 132 7.60 22.01 7.22
C SER A 132 6.70 20.84 7.65
N SER A 133 6.95 19.65 7.13
CA SER A 133 6.22 18.44 7.51
C SER A 133 7.05 17.18 7.27
N VAL A 134 6.46 16.02 7.57
CA VAL A 134 6.96 14.72 7.13
C VAL A 134 6.09 14.19 5.98
N PRO A 135 6.57 13.23 5.18
CA PRO A 135 5.75 12.54 4.20
C PRO A 135 4.52 11.90 4.86
N ILE A 136 3.32 12.21 4.34
CA ILE A 136 2.06 11.75 4.95
C ILE A 136 1.45 10.63 4.10
N PRO A 137 1.49 9.37 4.55
CA PRO A 137 0.97 8.26 3.77
C PRO A 137 -0.56 8.31 3.67
N PRO A 138 -1.16 7.72 2.62
CA PRO A 138 -2.61 7.59 2.52
C PRO A 138 -3.20 6.87 3.74
N CYS A 139 -4.36 7.33 4.23
CA CYS A 139 -5.04 6.69 5.35
C CYS A 139 -5.67 5.34 4.92
N GLY A 140 -6.09 4.50 5.88
CA GLY A 140 -6.63 3.16 5.58
C GLY A 140 -7.79 3.15 4.58
N ALA A 141 -8.71 4.12 4.68
CA ALA A 141 -9.83 4.23 3.75
C ALA A 141 -9.38 4.64 2.32
N CYS A 142 -8.37 5.51 2.21
CA CYS A 142 -7.77 5.86 0.93
C CYS A 142 -7.05 4.66 0.33
N ARG A 143 -6.27 3.92 1.13
CA ARG A 143 -5.57 2.73 0.66
C ARG A 143 -6.52 1.69 0.09
N GLN A 144 -7.63 1.40 0.77
CA GLN A 144 -8.64 0.48 0.25
C GLN A 144 -9.32 1.01 -1.02
N SER A 145 -9.57 2.32 -1.10
CA SER A 145 -10.16 2.93 -2.28
C SER A 145 -9.21 2.84 -3.48
N ILE A 146 -7.93 3.15 -3.30
CA ILE A 146 -6.91 3.05 -4.37
C ILE A 146 -6.71 1.59 -4.80
N LEU A 147 -6.69 0.65 -3.85
CA LEU A 147 -6.60 -0.78 -4.12
C LEU A 147 -7.71 -1.29 -5.05
N GLU A 148 -8.95 -0.82 -4.89
CA GLU A 148 -10.05 -1.17 -5.78
C GLU A 148 -9.74 -0.79 -7.24
N TYR A 149 -9.20 0.41 -7.48
CA TYR A 149 -8.84 0.85 -8.83
C TYR A 149 -7.64 0.08 -9.39
N GLU A 150 -6.61 -0.18 -8.57
CA GLU A 150 -5.46 -0.98 -8.97
C GLU A 150 -5.89 -2.42 -9.34
N ALA A 151 -6.77 -3.03 -8.54
CA ALA A 151 -7.35 -4.35 -8.81
C ALA A 151 -8.22 -4.35 -10.08
N LYS A 152 -9.10 -3.35 -10.23
CA LYS A 152 -9.98 -3.19 -11.41
C LYS A 152 -9.15 -3.10 -12.70
N GLN A 153 -8.10 -2.27 -12.71
CA GLN A 153 -7.29 -2.03 -13.91
C GLN A 153 -6.24 -3.13 -14.18
N LYS A 154 -6.01 -4.04 -13.22
CA LYS A 154 -5.02 -5.12 -13.27
C LYS A 154 -3.61 -4.64 -13.65
N ASP A 155 -3.25 -3.47 -13.15
CA ASP A 155 -1.98 -2.80 -13.40
C ASP A 155 -1.64 -1.94 -12.19
N GLU A 156 -0.36 -1.82 -11.87
CA GLU A 156 0.11 -1.13 -10.66
C GLU A 156 -0.14 0.38 -10.75
N ILE A 157 -0.42 1.01 -9.61
CA ILE A 157 -0.45 2.46 -9.44
C ILE A 157 0.74 2.85 -8.56
N GLU A 158 1.69 3.61 -9.11
CA GLU A 158 2.77 4.15 -8.29
C GLU A 158 2.23 5.18 -7.31
N ILE A 159 2.58 5.05 -6.03
CA ILE A 159 2.07 5.91 -4.96
C ILE A 159 3.20 6.75 -4.40
N TYR A 160 3.03 8.07 -4.47
CA TYR A 160 3.95 9.05 -3.91
C TYR A 160 3.27 9.78 -2.76
N PHE A 161 4.00 9.98 -1.67
CA PHE A 161 3.57 10.88 -0.61
C PHE A 161 4.77 11.70 -0.13
N ALA A 162 4.57 13.01 0.00
CA ALA A 162 5.66 13.94 0.26
C ALA A 162 5.40 14.87 1.44
N SER A 163 6.49 15.39 2.00
CA SER A 163 6.47 16.53 2.91
C SER A 163 6.39 17.86 2.15
N LEU A 164 6.13 18.94 2.89
CA LEU A 164 6.24 20.29 2.36
C LEU A 164 7.68 20.67 2.01
N ASP A 165 8.66 20.05 2.66
CA ASP A 165 10.10 20.33 2.49
C ASP A 165 10.72 19.53 1.32
N GLY A 166 9.94 18.66 0.68
CA GLY A 166 10.34 17.92 -0.51
C GLY A 166 10.86 16.50 -0.27
N GLU A 167 10.91 16.01 0.97
CA GLU A 167 11.13 14.58 1.24
C GLU A 167 9.94 13.79 0.68
N ILE A 168 10.20 12.74 -0.11
CA ILE A 168 9.17 12.00 -0.83
C ILE A 168 9.41 10.50 -0.66
N PHE A 169 8.37 9.75 -0.33
CA PHE A 169 8.39 8.29 -0.41
C PHE A 169 7.53 7.82 -1.58
N LYS A 170 8.04 6.79 -2.28
CA LYS A 170 7.40 6.15 -3.42
C LYS A 170 7.26 4.65 -3.20
N THR A 171 6.08 4.10 -3.47
CA THR A 171 5.89 2.65 -3.66
C THR A 171 5.48 2.35 -5.09
N LYS A 172 5.78 1.14 -5.57
CA LYS A 172 5.39 0.72 -6.93
C LYS A 172 3.90 0.44 -7.04
N SER A 173 3.30 -0.03 -5.95
CA SER A 173 1.90 -0.40 -5.86
C SER A 173 1.32 0.03 -4.52
N ILE A 174 -0.01 0.20 -4.47
CA ILE A 174 -0.74 0.38 -3.21
C ILE A 174 -0.68 -0.86 -2.31
N ARG A 175 -0.43 -2.05 -2.87
CA ARG A 175 -0.31 -3.32 -2.12
C ARG A 175 0.88 -3.33 -1.17
N ASP A 176 1.93 -2.57 -1.48
CA ASP A 176 3.07 -2.35 -0.58
C ASP A 176 2.66 -1.61 0.72
N LEU A 177 1.54 -0.87 0.68
CA LEU A 177 0.99 -0.15 1.83
C LEU A 177 -0.15 -0.91 2.53
N VAL A 178 -0.58 -2.05 1.98
CA VAL A 178 -1.71 -2.86 2.50
C VAL A 178 -1.36 -4.35 2.45
N PRO A 179 -0.50 -4.83 3.36
CA PRO A 179 -0.23 -6.26 3.46
C PRO A 179 -1.53 -7.01 3.79
N PHE A 180 -1.72 -8.18 3.17
CA PHE A 180 -2.96 -8.96 3.28
C PHE A 180 -4.20 -8.21 2.80
N SER A 181 -4.06 -7.45 1.71
CA SER A 181 -5.12 -6.70 1.07
C SER A 181 -6.38 -7.54 0.79
N PHE A 182 -7.56 -6.96 1.09
CA PHE A 182 -8.86 -7.52 0.72
C PHE A 182 -9.35 -6.85 -0.56
N ASP A 183 -9.61 -7.65 -1.60
CA ASP A 183 -10.18 -7.19 -2.87
C ASP A 183 -11.37 -8.09 -3.31
N SER A 184 -11.89 -7.86 -4.52
CA SER A 184 -13.05 -8.58 -5.03
C SER A 184 -12.83 -10.09 -5.20
N SER A 185 -11.61 -10.62 -5.12
CA SER A 185 -11.35 -12.07 -5.21
C SER A 185 -11.83 -12.85 -3.98
N TYR A 186 -12.19 -12.17 -2.90
CA TYR A 186 -12.72 -12.75 -1.66
C TYR A 186 -14.25 -12.67 -1.55
N LEU A 187 -14.94 -12.11 -2.55
CA LEU A 187 -16.40 -11.96 -2.61
C LEU A 187 -17.01 -12.96 -3.61
#